data_AF-A0A661QTH8-F1
#
_entry.id   AF-A0A661QTH8-F1
#
_cell.length_a   1.000
_cell.length_b   1.000
_cell.length_c   1.000
_cell.angle_alpha   90.00
_cell.angle_beta   90.00
_cell.angle_gamma   90.00
#
_symmetry.space_group_name_H-M   'P 1'
#
loop_
_entity.id
_entity.type
_entity.pdbx_description
1 polymer ?
#
loop_
_entity_poly.entity_id
_entity_poly.type
_entity_poly.pdbx_seq_one_letter_code
_entity_poly.pdbx_strand_id
1 'polypeptide(L)'
;PLHKSMVESAKAALREVDIVLVMTEASEQVWKETLPVISVLRRISKPAILAINKIDRVKKHNLLPVMDRARKEFDFQAIVPISALNGTNLADLMDELKELLEPGPQLFPEDMDTVQSEEFLISEIIREKIYLYTRKELPYSCAVTVDFVSEDPEKNLLSIAARIHVETESQKGIVIGKKGSMIKNIGKAAREELEARFGVRVFLDLMVRVEKNWSKDPKALRRLGY
;
A
#
# COMPACT_ATOMS: atom_id res chain seq x y z
N PRO A 1 8.77 15.40 5.17
CA PRO A 1 7.97 14.86 6.29
C PRO A 1 6.79 14.02 5.77
N LEU A 2 6.71 12.77 6.26
CA LEU A 2 6.04 11.56 5.74
C LEU A 2 5.49 11.62 4.31
N HIS A 3 4.41 12.36 4.06
CA HIS A 3 3.84 12.56 2.73
C HIS A 3 4.90 12.95 1.68
N LYS A 4 5.88 13.79 2.05
CA LYS A 4 6.98 14.13 1.15
C LYS A 4 7.93 12.94 0.93
N SER A 5 8.29 12.14 1.94
CA SER A 5 9.17 10.97 1.68
C SER A 5 8.43 9.87 0.93
N MET A 6 7.12 9.71 1.12
CA MET A 6 6.30 8.83 0.29
C MET A 6 6.31 9.27 -1.19
N VAL A 7 6.10 10.57 -1.45
CA VAL A 7 6.15 11.12 -2.80
C VAL A 7 7.56 11.00 -3.41
N GLU A 8 8.61 11.28 -2.64
CA GLU A 8 9.99 11.14 -3.13
C GLU A 8 10.37 9.68 -3.36
N SER A 9 9.88 8.74 -2.55
CA SER A 9 10.07 7.29 -2.75
C SER A 9 9.38 6.82 -4.02
N ALA A 10 8.13 7.27 -4.25
CA ALA A 10 7.42 7.00 -5.50
C ALA A 10 8.18 7.56 -6.72
N LYS A 11 8.68 8.80 -6.63
CA LYS A 11 9.50 9.40 -7.71
C LYS A 11 10.84 8.70 -7.92
N ALA A 12 11.46 8.21 -6.85
CA ALA A 12 12.70 7.45 -6.94
C ALA A 12 12.47 6.13 -7.68
N ALA A 13 11.42 5.38 -7.30
CA ALA A 13 11.04 4.13 -7.97
C ALA A 13 10.78 4.35 -9.46
N LEU A 14 10.10 5.43 -9.85
CA LEU A 14 9.84 5.77 -11.25
C LEU A 14 11.10 5.90 -12.14
N ARG A 15 12.30 6.07 -11.56
CA ARG A 15 13.56 6.12 -12.33
C ARG A 15 14.12 4.75 -12.66
N GLU A 16 13.79 3.74 -11.87
CA GLU A 16 14.36 2.39 -11.95
C GLU A 16 13.43 1.39 -12.65
N VAL A 17 12.15 1.73 -12.83
CA VAL A 17 11.18 0.85 -13.50
C VAL A 17 11.36 0.79 -15.02
N ASP A 18 10.98 -0.34 -15.60
CA ASP A 18 10.89 -0.54 -17.04
C ASP A 18 9.59 0.05 -17.59
N ILE A 19 8.46 -0.20 -16.91
CA ILE A 19 7.11 0.21 -17.33
C ILE A 19 6.40 0.91 -16.16
N VAL A 20 5.63 1.95 -16.47
CA VAL A 20 4.81 2.65 -15.48
C VAL A 20 3.32 2.36 -15.68
N LEU A 21 2.67 1.76 -14.68
CA LEU A 21 1.22 1.65 -14.63
C LEU A 21 0.62 2.85 -13.89
N VAL A 22 -0.05 3.73 -14.63
CA VAL A 22 -0.81 4.85 -14.05
C VAL A 22 -2.22 4.37 -13.77
N MET A 23 -2.68 4.48 -12.53
CA MET A 23 -4.05 4.14 -12.17
C MET A 23 -4.87 5.40 -11.88
N THR A 24 -6.06 5.49 -12.44
CA THR A 24 -7.02 6.58 -12.20
C THR A 24 -8.45 6.04 -12.13
N GLU A 25 -9.43 6.91 -11.92
CA GLU A 25 -10.86 6.57 -11.96
C GLU A 25 -11.56 7.34 -13.08
N ALA A 26 -12.69 6.82 -13.57
CA ALA A 26 -13.50 7.49 -14.59
C ALA A 26 -14.33 8.65 -14.00
N SER A 27 -13.63 9.69 -13.54
CA SER A 27 -14.17 10.93 -12.96
C SER A 27 -13.33 12.13 -13.40
N GLU A 28 -13.99 13.22 -13.80
CA GLU A 28 -13.28 14.44 -14.24
C GLU A 28 -12.43 15.04 -13.10
N GLN A 29 -12.93 15.00 -11.86
CA GLN A 29 -12.20 15.50 -10.70
C GLN A 29 -10.93 14.69 -10.47
N VAL A 30 -11.04 13.35 -10.46
CA VAL A 30 -9.91 12.45 -10.24
C VAL A 30 -8.89 12.57 -11.37
N TRP A 31 -9.36 12.79 -12.61
CA TRP A 31 -8.47 13.04 -13.73
C TRP A 31 -7.61 14.31 -13.52
N LYS A 32 -8.19 15.41 -13.03
CA LYS A 32 -7.43 16.64 -12.72
C LYS A 32 -6.34 16.37 -11.67
N GLU A 33 -6.62 15.52 -10.69
CA GLU A 33 -5.65 15.08 -9.67
C GLU A 33 -4.56 14.15 -10.24
N THR A 34 -4.78 13.56 -11.41
CA THR A 34 -3.80 12.70 -12.12
C THR A 34 -2.81 13.52 -12.96
N LEU A 35 -3.13 14.77 -13.34
CA LEU A 35 -2.27 15.62 -14.18
C LEU A 35 -0.85 15.87 -13.63
N PRO A 36 -0.63 16.04 -12.30
CA PRO A 36 0.71 16.14 -11.74
C PRO A 36 1.54 14.87 -11.96
N VAL A 37 0.92 13.68 -11.91
CA VAL A 37 1.59 12.40 -12.20
C VAL A 37 2.01 12.38 -13.67
N ILE A 38 1.11 12.74 -14.59
CA ILE A 38 1.42 12.85 -16.03
C ILE A 38 2.60 13.80 -16.28
N SER A 39 2.66 14.91 -15.56
CA SER A 39 3.77 15.87 -15.65
C SER A 39 5.11 15.26 -15.23
N VAL A 40 5.11 14.33 -14.28
CA VAL A 40 6.31 13.55 -13.89
C VAL A 40 6.65 12.52 -14.97
N LEU A 41 5.66 11.82 -15.54
CA LEU A 41 5.88 10.82 -16.61
C LEU A 41 6.58 11.42 -17.82
N ARG A 42 6.16 12.63 -18.23
CA ARG A 42 6.78 13.37 -19.34
C ARG A 42 8.27 13.66 -19.11
N ARG A 43 8.78 13.59 -17.88
CA ARG A 43 10.20 13.84 -17.55
C ARG A 43 11.05 12.57 -17.53
N ILE A 44 10.45 11.41 -17.26
CA ILE A 44 11.18 10.14 -17.09
C ILE A 44 11.29 9.32 -18.37
N SER A 45 10.51 9.64 -19.42
CA SER A 45 10.55 9.01 -20.75
C SER A 45 10.50 7.47 -20.71
N LYS A 46 9.70 6.91 -19.80
CA LYS A 46 9.44 5.46 -19.69
C LYS A 46 8.10 5.11 -20.34
N PRO A 47 7.94 3.89 -20.91
CA PRO A 47 6.65 3.43 -21.41
C PRO A 47 5.64 3.41 -20.27
N ALA A 48 4.42 3.87 -20.53
CA ALA A 48 3.37 3.92 -19.53
C ALA A 48 2.03 3.41 -20.08
N ILE A 49 1.31 2.68 -19.23
CA ILE A 49 -0.07 2.23 -19.47
C ILE A 49 -0.98 2.96 -18.49
N LEU A 50 -2.17 3.35 -18.95
CA LEU A 50 -3.21 3.91 -18.10
C LEU A 50 -4.26 2.85 -17.78
N ALA A 51 -4.41 2.49 -16.50
CA ALA A 51 -5.54 1.73 -15.99
C ALA A 51 -6.62 2.66 -15.42
N ILE A 52 -7.80 2.68 -16.05
CA ILE A 52 -8.97 3.40 -15.52
C ILE A 52 -9.77 2.42 -14.66
N ASN A 53 -9.56 2.46 -13.35
CA ASN A 53 -10.14 1.54 -12.39
C ASN A 53 -11.57 1.93 -11.97
N LYS A 54 -12.25 1.01 -11.28
CA LYS A 54 -13.61 1.13 -10.71
C LYS A 54 -14.71 1.31 -11.76
N ILE A 55 -14.56 0.72 -12.95
CA ILE A 55 -15.58 0.81 -14.01
C ILE A 55 -16.92 0.17 -13.62
N ASP A 56 -16.93 -0.71 -12.62
CA ASP A 56 -18.14 -1.28 -12.02
C ASP A 56 -19.06 -0.22 -11.39
N ARG A 57 -18.53 0.97 -11.08
CA ARG A 57 -19.29 2.10 -10.50
C ARG A 57 -19.69 3.14 -11.53
N VAL A 58 -19.34 2.95 -12.80
CA VAL A 58 -19.45 4.01 -13.82
C VAL A 58 -20.25 3.54 -15.03
N LYS A 59 -21.13 4.41 -15.54
CA LYS A 59 -21.86 4.13 -16.78
C LYS A 59 -20.91 4.23 -17.97
N LYS A 60 -21.01 3.31 -18.94
CA LYS A 60 -20.12 3.23 -20.11
C LYS A 60 -19.94 4.55 -20.86
N HIS A 61 -20.97 5.38 -20.97
CA HIS A 61 -20.88 6.69 -21.66
C HIS A 61 -19.98 7.71 -20.96
N ASN A 62 -19.72 7.55 -19.65
CA ASN A 62 -18.82 8.42 -18.88
C ASN A 62 -17.34 8.02 -19.04
N LEU A 63 -17.06 6.83 -19.56
CA LEU A 63 -15.70 6.32 -19.72
C LEU A 63 -15.02 6.91 -20.96
N LEU A 64 -15.75 6.99 -22.09
CA LEU A 64 -15.20 7.47 -23.36
C LEU A 64 -14.59 8.88 -23.29
N PRO A 65 -15.20 9.88 -22.62
CA PRO A 65 -14.60 11.21 -22.49
C PRO A 65 -13.28 11.20 -21.71
N VAL A 66 -13.15 10.35 -20.69
CA VAL A 66 -11.91 10.24 -19.89
C VAL A 66 -10.81 9.59 -20.74
N MET A 67 -11.14 8.55 -21.50
CA MET A 67 -10.19 7.90 -22.42
C MET A 67 -9.74 8.85 -23.53
N ASP A 68 -10.66 9.57 -24.16
CA ASP A 68 -10.34 10.57 -25.20
C ASP A 68 -9.42 11.67 -24.67
N ARG A 69 -9.71 12.16 -23.47
CA ARG A 69 -8.84 13.15 -22.82
C ARG A 69 -7.47 12.57 -22.49
N ALA A 70 -7.40 11.37 -21.94
CA ALA A 70 -6.15 10.71 -21.62
C ALA A 70 -5.22 10.60 -22.83
N ARG A 71 -5.75 10.20 -23.99
CA ARG A 71 -5.00 10.14 -25.26
C ARG A 71 -4.44 11.50 -25.70
N LYS A 72 -5.13 12.59 -25.39
CA LYS A 72 -4.69 13.96 -25.76
C LYS A 72 -3.62 14.50 -24.81
N GLU A 73 -3.61 14.04 -23.57
CA GLU A 73 -2.72 14.56 -22.53
C GLU A 73 -1.39 13.80 -22.46
N PHE A 74 -1.37 12.51 -22.80
CA PHE A 74 -0.15 11.71 -22.76
C PHE A 74 -0.21 10.54 -23.74
N ASP A 75 0.93 10.20 -24.31
CA ASP A 75 1.08 9.08 -25.23
C ASP A 75 1.25 7.77 -24.45
N PHE A 76 0.14 7.31 -23.88
CA PHE A 76 0.09 6.00 -23.23
C PHE A 76 0.18 4.89 -24.27
N GLN A 77 0.98 3.86 -23.99
CA GLN A 77 1.09 2.67 -24.85
C GLN A 77 -0.27 1.94 -24.94
N ALA A 78 -0.98 1.88 -23.81
CA ALA A 78 -2.33 1.36 -23.74
C ALA A 78 -3.18 2.11 -22.71
N ILE A 79 -4.50 2.13 -22.92
CA ILE A 79 -5.49 2.65 -21.97
C ILE A 79 -6.52 1.55 -21.72
N VAL A 80 -6.44 0.94 -20.54
CA VAL A 80 -7.22 -0.24 -20.19
C VAL A 80 -8.23 0.12 -19.09
N PRO A 81 -9.54 0.13 -19.39
CA PRO A 81 -10.56 0.27 -18.36
C PRO A 81 -10.71 -1.04 -17.58
N ILE A 82 -10.56 -1.00 -16.25
CA ILE A 82 -10.57 -2.19 -15.39
C ILE A 82 -11.55 -2.06 -14.21
N SER A 83 -11.97 -3.20 -13.67
CA SER A 83 -12.46 -3.28 -12.30
C SER A 83 -11.54 -4.21 -11.52
N ALA A 84 -10.65 -3.63 -10.73
CA ALA A 84 -9.75 -4.42 -9.87
C ALA A 84 -10.52 -5.24 -8.82
N LEU A 85 -11.70 -4.75 -8.40
CA LEU A 85 -12.56 -5.45 -7.44
C LEU A 85 -13.21 -6.69 -8.05
N ASN A 86 -13.70 -6.59 -9.29
CA ASN A 86 -14.45 -7.67 -9.95
C ASN A 86 -13.59 -8.50 -10.93
N GLY A 87 -12.30 -8.17 -11.08
CA GLY A 87 -11.40 -8.80 -12.04
C GLY A 87 -11.66 -8.44 -13.51
N THR A 88 -12.49 -7.45 -13.80
CA THR A 88 -12.85 -7.07 -15.18
C THR A 88 -11.64 -6.47 -15.91
N ASN A 89 -11.32 -7.03 -17.08
CA ASN A 89 -10.22 -6.61 -17.97
C ASN A 89 -8.82 -6.66 -17.33
N LEU A 90 -8.63 -7.41 -16.23
CA LEU A 90 -7.29 -7.59 -15.65
C LEU A 90 -6.39 -8.44 -16.55
N ALA A 91 -6.95 -9.43 -17.26
CA ALA A 91 -6.19 -10.22 -18.23
C ALA A 91 -5.64 -9.33 -19.36
N ASP A 92 -6.50 -8.51 -19.97
CA ASP A 92 -6.09 -7.56 -21.00
C ASP A 92 -5.00 -6.59 -20.50
N LEU A 93 -5.15 -6.06 -19.28
CA LEU A 93 -4.12 -5.20 -18.68
C LEU A 93 -2.78 -5.94 -18.50
N MET A 94 -2.82 -7.20 -18.08
CA MET A 94 -1.62 -8.01 -17.91
C MET A 94 -0.95 -8.32 -19.24
N ASP A 95 -1.71 -8.53 -20.31
CA ASP A 95 -1.15 -8.81 -21.62
C ASP A 95 -0.49 -7.56 -22.22
N GLU A 96 -1.12 -6.38 -22.11
CA GLU A 96 -0.51 -5.09 -22.48
C GLU A 96 0.80 -4.81 -21.71
N LEU A 97 0.84 -5.16 -20.41
CA LEU A 97 2.08 -5.05 -19.62
C LEU A 97 3.17 -6.00 -20.11
N LYS A 98 2.83 -7.24 -20.45
CA LYS A 98 3.79 -8.24 -20.94
C LYS A 98 4.36 -7.87 -22.30
N GLU A 99 3.57 -7.30 -23.19
CA GLU A 99 4.02 -6.87 -24.52
C GLU A 99 5.11 -5.79 -24.46
N LEU A 100 5.14 -5.00 -23.39
CA LEU A 100 6.14 -3.97 -23.15
C LEU A 100 7.38 -4.47 -22.40
N LEU A 101 7.36 -5.68 -21.84
CA LEU A 101 8.49 -6.20 -21.07
C LEU A 101 9.60 -6.69 -22.02
N GLU A 102 10.82 -6.23 -21.75
CA GLU A 102 12.01 -6.75 -22.43
C GLU A 102 12.40 -8.12 -21.85
N PRO A 103 12.89 -9.06 -22.68
CA PRO A 103 13.45 -10.31 -22.18
C PRO A 103 14.61 -10.04 -21.21
N GLY A 104 14.59 -10.68 -20.05
CA GLY A 104 15.60 -10.51 -19.02
C GLY A 104 15.82 -11.78 -18.19
N PRO A 105 16.91 -11.83 -17.41
CA PRO A 105 17.13 -12.94 -16.50
C PRO A 105 16.06 -12.95 -15.41
N GLN A 106 15.70 -14.15 -14.94
CA GLN A 106 14.91 -14.29 -13.74
C GLN A 106 15.72 -13.79 -12.54
N LEU A 107 15.30 -12.66 -11.96
CA LEU A 107 15.98 -12.03 -10.82
C LEU A 107 15.59 -12.64 -9.47
N PHE A 108 14.42 -13.27 -9.38
CA PHE A 108 13.87 -13.84 -8.16
C PHE A 108 13.39 -15.29 -8.38
N PRO A 109 13.56 -16.19 -7.40
CA PRO A 109 13.05 -17.57 -7.47
C PRO A 109 11.54 -17.65 -7.74
N GLU A 110 11.08 -18.74 -8.37
CA GLU A 110 9.65 -18.93 -8.69
C GLU A 110 8.75 -19.04 -7.45
N ASP A 111 9.31 -19.51 -6.34
CA ASP A 111 8.63 -19.69 -5.05
C ASP A 111 8.68 -18.44 -4.16
N MET A 112 9.26 -17.34 -4.64
CA MET A 112 9.36 -16.10 -3.89
C MET A 112 8.12 -15.20 -4.11
N ASP A 113 7.16 -15.30 -3.19
CA ASP A 113 5.93 -14.47 -3.24
C ASP A 113 6.19 -12.97 -2.97
N THR A 114 7.20 -12.63 -2.16
CA THR A 114 7.56 -11.23 -1.85
C THR A 114 9.03 -11.09 -1.45
N VAL A 115 9.63 -9.95 -1.78
CA VAL A 115 10.98 -9.54 -1.35
C VAL A 115 10.97 -8.82 0.01
N GLN A 116 9.79 -8.61 0.59
CA GLN A 116 9.62 -7.89 1.84
C GLN A 116 9.93 -8.80 3.04
N SER A 117 10.55 -8.24 4.07
CA SER A 117 10.85 -8.99 5.30
C SER A 117 9.55 -9.35 6.05
N GLU A 118 9.62 -10.40 6.87
CA GLU A 118 8.49 -10.82 7.70
C GLU A 118 8.03 -9.70 8.63
N GLU A 119 8.96 -8.92 9.19
CA GLU A 119 8.64 -7.78 10.04
C GLU A 119 7.84 -6.72 9.29
N PHE A 120 8.20 -6.45 8.03
CA PHE A 120 7.45 -5.52 7.20
C PHE A 120 6.02 -6.03 7.01
N LEU A 121 5.87 -7.29 6.61
CA LEU A 121 4.57 -7.92 6.37
C LEU A 121 3.69 -7.90 7.62
N ILE A 122 4.24 -8.29 8.77
CA ILE A 122 3.57 -8.21 10.08
C ILE A 122 3.13 -6.78 10.36
N SER A 123 4.01 -5.80 10.12
CA SER A 123 3.71 -4.39 10.34
C SER A 123 2.57 -3.89 9.45
N GLU A 124 2.51 -4.31 8.17
CA GLU A 124 1.43 -3.95 7.24
C GLU A 124 0.10 -4.57 7.65
N ILE A 125 0.08 -5.84 8.05
CA ILE A 125 -1.15 -6.52 8.52
C ILE A 125 -1.71 -5.78 9.73
N ILE A 126 -0.87 -5.45 10.71
CA ILE A 126 -1.30 -4.67 11.88
C ILE A 126 -1.80 -3.29 11.45
N ARG A 127 -1.10 -2.60 10.55
CA ARG A 127 -1.46 -1.27 10.06
C ARG A 127 -2.79 -1.27 9.31
N GLU A 128 -3.05 -2.29 8.50
CA GLU A 128 -4.34 -2.51 7.85
C GLU A 128 -5.45 -2.66 8.89
N LYS A 129 -5.23 -3.42 9.98
CA LYS A 129 -6.25 -3.55 11.03
C LYS A 129 -6.47 -2.23 11.77
N ILE A 130 -5.43 -1.45 12.01
CA ILE A 130 -5.59 -0.09 12.52
C ILE A 130 -6.46 0.74 11.56
N TYR A 131 -6.21 0.65 10.25
CA TYR A 131 -7.00 1.34 9.23
C TYR A 131 -8.48 0.95 9.26
N LEU A 132 -8.78 -0.36 9.34
CA LEU A 132 -10.15 -0.87 9.32
C LEU A 132 -10.95 -0.54 10.60
N TYR A 133 -10.30 -0.61 11.76
CA TYR A 133 -10.99 -0.46 13.05
C TYR A 133 -11.03 0.99 13.55
N THR A 134 -10.12 1.85 13.10
CA THR A 134 -10.10 3.26 13.50
C THR A 134 -10.82 4.15 12.48
N ARG A 135 -11.34 5.29 12.93
CA ARG A 135 -12.00 6.29 12.08
C ARG A 135 -11.17 7.58 12.05
N LYS A 136 -11.50 8.50 11.13
CA LYS A 136 -10.85 9.82 10.95
C LYS A 136 -9.41 9.69 10.43
N GLU A 137 -8.55 10.67 10.70
CA GLU A 137 -7.18 10.78 10.15
C GLU A 137 -6.16 9.86 10.83
N LEU A 138 -6.60 9.01 11.75
CA LEU A 138 -5.71 8.19 12.57
C LEU A 138 -4.92 7.13 11.79
N PRO A 139 -5.49 6.44 10.78
CA PRO A 139 -4.75 5.47 9.98
C PRO A 139 -3.52 6.05 9.29
N TYR A 140 -3.60 7.32 8.88
CA TYR A 140 -2.51 8.03 8.19
C TYR A 140 -1.51 8.68 9.15
N SER A 141 -1.77 8.63 10.46
CA SER A 141 -0.96 9.25 11.52
C SER A 141 -0.30 8.22 12.44
N CYS A 142 -0.24 6.95 12.02
CA CYS A 142 0.36 5.87 12.79
C CYS A 142 1.45 5.14 12.00
N ALA A 143 2.49 4.73 12.72
CA ALA A 143 3.51 3.81 12.22
C ALA A 143 3.48 2.53 13.04
N VAL A 144 3.89 1.41 12.45
CA VAL A 144 4.01 0.14 13.15
C VAL A 144 5.44 -0.36 12.99
N THR A 145 6.09 -0.73 14.09
CA THR A 145 7.38 -1.43 14.07
C THR A 145 7.25 -2.76 14.78
N VAL A 146 7.91 -3.78 14.25
CA VAL A 146 8.09 -5.06 14.94
C VAL A 146 9.41 -5.02 15.70
N ASP A 147 9.36 -5.31 16.98
CA ASP A 147 10.54 -5.27 17.86
C ASP A 147 11.32 -6.57 17.82
N PHE A 148 10.61 -7.70 17.84
CA PHE A 148 11.17 -9.02 17.64
C PHE A 148 10.10 -10.00 17.18
N VAL A 149 10.57 -11.01 16.46
CA VAL A 149 9.83 -12.20 16.07
C VAL A 149 10.62 -13.38 16.60
N SER A 150 9.96 -14.30 17.30
CA SER A 150 10.59 -15.50 17.85
C SER A 150 9.72 -16.71 17.55
N GLU A 151 10.33 -17.70 16.90
CA GLU A 151 9.72 -18.99 16.61
C GLU A 151 10.01 -19.99 17.72
N ASP A 152 8.98 -20.75 18.08
CA ASP A 152 9.08 -21.94 18.93
C ASP A 152 8.49 -23.12 18.14
N PRO A 153 9.35 -23.90 17.43
CA PRO A 153 8.91 -25.02 16.62
C PRO A 153 8.23 -26.14 17.42
N GLU A 154 8.63 -26.35 18.68
CA GLU A 154 8.05 -27.39 19.53
C GLU A 154 6.60 -27.08 19.90
N LYS A 155 6.28 -25.80 20.07
CA LYS A 155 4.92 -25.33 20.40
C LYS A 155 4.09 -24.93 19.18
N ASN A 156 4.67 -25.01 17.97
CA ASN A 156 4.10 -24.45 16.75
C ASN A 156 3.61 -23.01 16.95
N LEU A 157 4.47 -22.17 17.55
CA LEU A 157 4.14 -20.84 18.05
C LEU A 157 5.10 -19.78 17.52
N LEU A 158 4.53 -18.72 16.95
CA LEU A 158 5.23 -17.51 16.56
C LEU A 158 4.90 -16.40 17.57
N SER A 159 5.91 -15.91 18.28
CA SER A 159 5.78 -14.81 19.24
C SER A 159 6.25 -13.50 18.62
N ILE A 160 5.36 -12.52 18.55
CA ILE A 160 5.58 -11.23 17.90
C ILE A 160 5.33 -10.13 18.92
N ALA A 161 6.30 -9.23 19.09
CA ALA A 161 6.10 -7.97 19.79
C ALA A 161 6.16 -6.81 18.79
N ALA A 162 5.13 -5.97 18.78
CA ALA A 162 5.06 -4.82 17.89
C ALA A 162 4.60 -3.55 18.62
N ARG A 163 5.04 -2.39 18.11
CA ARG A 163 4.65 -1.08 18.62
C ARG A 163 3.91 -0.29 17.57
N ILE A 164 2.81 0.31 18.01
CA ILE A 164 2.03 1.30 17.27
C ILE A 164 2.47 2.68 17.76
N HIS A 165 3.08 3.47 16.87
CA HIS A 165 3.54 4.83 17.15
C HIS A 165 2.50 5.83 16.70
N VAL A 166 2.13 6.75 17.59
CA VAL A 166 1.17 7.84 17.33
C VAL A 166 1.76 9.16 17.78
N GLU A 167 1.30 10.29 17.24
CA GLU A 167 1.89 11.60 17.54
C GLU A 167 1.37 12.25 18.84
N THR A 168 0.17 11.87 19.29
CA THR A 168 -0.52 12.52 20.42
C THR A 168 -1.15 11.52 21.39
N GLU A 169 -1.33 11.94 22.65
CA GLU A 169 -2.05 11.15 23.67
C GLU A 169 -3.52 10.92 23.30
N SER A 170 -4.15 11.86 22.60
CA SER A 170 -5.51 11.70 22.08
C SER A 170 -5.58 10.53 21.09
N GLN A 171 -4.63 10.47 20.14
CA GLN A 171 -4.52 9.35 19.20
C GLN A 171 -4.26 8.03 19.93
N LYS A 172 -3.36 8.01 20.93
CA LYS A 172 -3.12 6.82 21.76
C LYS A 172 -4.39 6.34 22.45
N GLY A 173 -5.18 7.25 22.99
CA GLY A 173 -6.48 6.95 23.59
C GLY A 173 -7.46 6.30 22.61
N ILE A 174 -7.45 6.72 21.33
CA ILE A 174 -8.29 6.14 20.28
C ILE A 174 -7.83 4.72 19.93
N VAL A 175 -6.52 4.49 19.73
CA VAL A 175 -5.98 3.15 19.40
C VAL A 175 -6.22 2.15 20.53
N ILE A 176 -6.05 2.57 21.78
CA ILE A 176 -6.31 1.72 22.95
C ILE A 176 -7.82 1.48 23.08
N GLY A 177 -8.63 2.53 22.94
CA GLY A 177 -10.07 2.50 23.13
C GLY A 177 -10.48 2.32 24.59
N LYS A 178 -11.78 2.42 24.86
CA LYS A 178 -12.33 2.31 26.22
C LYS A 178 -11.99 0.93 26.80
N LYS A 179 -11.29 0.90 27.94
CA LYS A 179 -10.81 -0.34 28.60
C LYS A 179 -10.00 -1.27 27.68
N GLY A 180 -9.25 -0.73 26.72
CA GLY A 180 -8.44 -1.56 25.80
C GLY A 180 -9.23 -2.30 24.73
N SER A 181 -10.52 -1.97 24.54
CA SER A 181 -11.38 -2.69 23.58
C SER A 181 -10.90 -2.58 22.13
N MET A 182 -10.38 -1.41 21.73
CA MET A 182 -9.98 -1.18 20.34
C MET A 182 -8.70 -1.93 20.00
N ILE A 183 -7.67 -1.81 20.84
CA ILE A 183 -6.40 -2.53 20.64
C ILE A 183 -6.59 -4.04 20.70
N LYS A 184 -7.53 -4.53 21.53
CA LYS A 184 -7.90 -5.94 21.57
C LYS A 184 -8.52 -6.41 20.25
N ASN A 185 -9.38 -5.61 19.63
CA ASN A 185 -9.99 -5.95 18.34
C ASN A 185 -8.94 -5.93 17.21
N ILE A 186 -8.08 -4.90 17.19
CA ILE A 186 -6.96 -4.80 16.24
C ILE A 186 -6.05 -6.02 16.38
N GLY A 187 -5.60 -6.33 17.60
CA GLY A 187 -4.72 -7.45 17.87
C GLY A 187 -5.35 -8.79 17.55
N LYS A 188 -6.64 -8.98 17.84
CA LYS A 188 -7.36 -10.21 17.49
C LYS A 188 -7.41 -10.42 15.97
N ALA A 189 -7.81 -9.39 15.22
CA ALA A 189 -7.94 -9.50 13.76
C ALA A 189 -6.57 -9.66 13.08
N ALA A 190 -5.54 -8.95 13.56
CA ALA A 190 -4.18 -9.10 13.04
C ALA A 190 -3.65 -10.51 13.32
N ARG A 191 -3.82 -11.02 14.54
CA ARG A 191 -3.40 -12.38 14.92
C ARG A 191 -4.08 -13.44 14.05
N GLU A 192 -5.39 -13.34 13.79
CA GLU A 192 -6.11 -14.32 12.96
C GLU A 192 -5.57 -14.38 11.53
N GLU A 193 -5.23 -13.22 10.93
CA GLU A 193 -4.61 -13.20 9.60
C GLU A 193 -3.16 -13.71 9.62
N LEU A 194 -2.38 -13.35 10.64
CA LEU A 194 -1.02 -13.86 10.81
C LEU A 194 -1.03 -15.40 10.96
N GLU A 195 -1.96 -15.96 11.74
CA GLU A 195 -2.11 -17.41 11.87
C GLU A 195 -2.45 -18.07 10.54
N ALA A 196 -3.36 -17.48 9.76
CA ALA A 196 -3.71 -17.99 8.43
C ALA A 196 -2.53 -17.92 7.45
N ARG A 197 -1.73 -16.86 7.54
CA ARG A 197 -0.60 -16.61 6.63
C ARG A 197 0.62 -17.47 6.96
N PHE A 198 0.97 -17.62 8.24
CA PHE A 198 2.15 -18.37 8.67
C PHE A 198 1.85 -19.85 8.96
N GLY A 199 0.58 -20.25 9.06
CA GLY A 199 0.19 -21.65 9.32
C GLY A 199 0.53 -22.14 10.73
N VAL A 200 0.87 -21.25 11.65
CA VAL A 200 1.26 -21.52 13.04
C VAL A 200 0.41 -20.71 14.01
N ARG A 201 0.43 -21.06 15.30
CA ARG A 201 -0.24 -20.24 16.32
C ARG A 201 0.54 -18.94 16.51
N VAL A 202 -0.15 -17.83 16.72
CA VAL A 202 0.51 -16.53 16.91
C VAL A 202 0.21 -15.97 18.29
N PHE A 203 1.25 -15.62 19.03
CA PHE A 203 1.17 -14.73 20.18
C PHE A 203 1.58 -13.32 19.75
N LEU A 204 0.63 -12.39 19.76
CA LEU A 204 0.85 -11.01 19.33
C LEU A 204 0.74 -10.06 20.52
N ASP A 205 1.86 -9.47 20.94
CA ASP A 205 1.92 -8.39 21.91
C ASP A 205 1.95 -7.02 21.20
N LEU A 206 0.95 -6.19 21.47
CA LEU A 206 0.81 -4.86 20.87
C LEU A 206 0.91 -3.76 21.93
N MET A 207 1.88 -2.87 21.76
CA MET A 207 2.03 -1.68 22.60
C MET A 207 1.78 -0.40 21.82
N VAL A 208 1.14 0.60 22.45
CA VAL A 208 0.92 1.92 21.84
C VAL A 208 1.81 2.95 22.53
N ARG A 209 2.65 3.62 21.74
CA ARG A 209 3.58 4.66 22.21
C ARG A 209 3.29 6.00 21.55
N VAL A 210 3.35 7.07 22.34
CA VAL A 210 3.36 8.43 21.80
C VAL A 210 4.79 8.81 21.42
N GLU A 211 4.97 9.17 20.16
CA GLU A 211 6.20 9.72 19.61
C GLU A 211 5.89 11.04 18.90
N LYS A 212 6.15 12.15 19.58
CA LYS A 212 5.73 13.47 19.09
C LYS A 212 6.46 13.82 17.79
N ASN A 213 5.71 14.30 16.80
CA ASN A 213 6.23 14.83 15.52
C ASN A 213 7.08 13.82 14.71
N TRP A 214 6.93 12.51 14.90
CA TRP A 214 7.71 11.52 14.18
C TRP A 214 7.53 11.64 12.66
N SER A 215 6.33 11.99 12.18
CA SER A 215 6.06 12.16 10.74
C SER A 215 6.86 13.32 10.15
N LYS A 216 7.33 14.25 10.99
CA LYS A 216 8.11 15.42 10.58
C LYS A 216 9.61 15.23 10.69
N ASP A 217 10.08 14.23 11.43
CA ASP A 217 11.50 13.98 11.67
C ASP A 217 12.07 12.93 10.68
N PRO A 218 13.00 13.30 9.77
CA PRO A 218 13.62 12.37 8.84
C PRO A 218 14.40 11.21 9.49
N LYS A 219 14.86 11.36 10.74
CA LYS A 219 15.50 10.26 11.47
C LYS A 219 14.45 9.27 11.97
N ALA A 220 13.32 9.77 12.47
CA ALA A 220 12.21 8.94 12.90
C ALA A 220 11.59 8.19 11.71
N LEU A 221 11.36 8.86 10.57
CA LEU A 221 10.86 8.22 9.34
C LEU A 221 11.71 7.01 8.93
N ARG A 222 13.03 7.19 8.83
CA ARG A 222 13.96 6.09 8.50
C ARG A 222 13.91 4.95 9.50
N ARG A 223 13.83 5.26 10.80
CA ARG A 223 13.73 4.25 11.86
C ARG A 223 12.40 3.50 11.82
N LEU A 224 11.33 4.13 11.33
CA LEU A 224 9.98 3.57 11.24
C LEU A 224 9.67 2.95 9.87
N GLY A 225 10.63 2.93 8.94
CA GLY A 225 10.51 2.27 7.63
C GLY A 225 9.91 3.13 6.51
N TYR A 226 10.03 4.46 6.57
CA TYR A 226 9.51 5.43 5.59
C TYR A 226 10.56 6.38 4.99
#